data_AF-E2SIX4-F1
#
_entry.id   AF-E2SIX4-F1
#
_cell.length_a   1.000
_cell.length_b   1.000
_cell.length_c   1.000
_cell.angle_alpha   90.00
_cell.angle_beta   90.00
_cell.angle_gamma   90.00
#
_symmetry.space_group_name_H-M   'P 1'
#
loop_
_entity.id
_entity.type
_entity.pdbx_description
1 polymer ?
#
loop_
_entity_poly.entity_id
_entity_poly.type
_entity_poly.pdbx_seq_one_letter_code
_entity_poly.pdbx_strand_id
1 'polypeptide(L)'
;MRKPKFMKVIGLALIFMVVLSQMPENGIRALASNPITLGKQQLQEGTNSYFGGTVTYEPENNTIILENVKVDDGGHGLYIPSVITGINNDGPVRIYLKGENYFGTEDKPLGRTKSGIYASRPIEVYGDIDAKLICYINRGGNGIYAAYDVENVSINGGTYVFHDTAKNTTDGFNVSGGLVKNRKTPILPLLLQIQLSGEDLVLR
;
A
#
# COMPACT_ATOMS: atom_id res chain seq x y z
N MET A 1 33.21 -48.57 -17.04
CA MET A 1 33.65 -47.26 -16.53
C MET A 1 32.53 -46.23 -16.67
N ARG A 2 31.77 -45.92 -15.60
CA ARG A 2 30.76 -44.85 -15.59
C ARG A 2 31.45 -43.55 -15.17
N LYS A 3 31.52 -42.54 -16.06
CA LYS A 3 32.06 -41.20 -15.72
C LYS A 3 31.26 -40.58 -14.56
N PRO A 4 31.90 -39.87 -13.62
CA PRO A 4 31.22 -39.38 -12.42
C PRO A 4 30.31 -38.20 -12.81
N LYS A 5 29.01 -38.47 -12.97
CA LYS A 5 27.97 -37.44 -13.14
C LYS A 5 27.97 -36.44 -11.97
N PHE A 6 28.47 -36.85 -10.81
CA PHE A 6 28.51 -36.07 -9.57
C PHE A 6 29.45 -34.84 -9.66
N MET A 7 30.61 -34.95 -10.32
CA MET A 7 31.53 -33.81 -10.48
C MET A 7 30.93 -32.69 -11.36
N LYS A 8 30.06 -33.04 -12.31
CA LYS A 8 29.37 -32.05 -13.15
C LYS A 8 28.31 -31.25 -12.37
N VAL A 9 27.66 -31.87 -11.40
CA VAL A 9 26.65 -31.21 -10.54
C VAL A 9 27.32 -30.25 -9.56
N ILE A 10 28.44 -30.65 -8.96
CA ILE A 10 29.24 -29.79 -8.07
C ILE A 10 29.82 -28.60 -8.84
N GLY A 11 30.36 -28.84 -10.04
CA GLY A 11 30.84 -27.77 -10.91
C GLY A 11 29.75 -26.76 -11.28
N LEU A 12 28.54 -27.23 -11.58
CA LEU A 12 27.40 -26.37 -11.90
C LEU A 12 26.93 -25.55 -10.68
N ALA A 13 26.90 -26.15 -9.49
CA ALA A 13 26.54 -25.46 -8.24
C ALA A 13 27.55 -24.37 -7.86
N LEU A 14 28.85 -24.64 -8.04
CA LEU A 14 29.91 -23.66 -7.81
C LEU A 14 29.84 -22.50 -8.80
N ILE A 15 29.57 -22.76 -10.08
CA ILE A 15 29.34 -21.71 -11.08
C ILE A 15 28.12 -20.86 -10.70
N PHE A 16 27.04 -21.47 -10.22
CA PHE A 16 25.86 -20.73 -9.75
C PHE A 16 26.16 -19.83 -8.54
N MET A 17 26.94 -20.32 -7.56
CA MET A 17 27.38 -19.51 -6.42
C MET A 17 28.27 -18.33 -6.84
N VAL A 18 29.19 -18.55 -7.78
CA VAL A 18 30.06 -17.47 -8.29
C VAL A 18 29.23 -16.43 -9.05
N VAL A 19 28.28 -16.86 -9.89
CA VAL A 19 27.38 -15.94 -10.61
C VAL A 19 26.50 -15.15 -9.65
N LEU A 20 25.96 -15.77 -8.60
CA LEU A 20 25.18 -15.08 -7.57
C LEU A 20 26.03 -14.09 -6.76
N SER A 21 27.31 -14.41 -6.50
CA SER A 21 28.24 -13.50 -5.81
C SER A 21 28.68 -12.29 -6.65
N GLN A 22 28.52 -12.39 -7.97
CA GLN A 22 28.84 -11.33 -8.94
C GLN A 22 27.61 -10.53 -9.38
N MET A 23 26.40 -10.97 -9.00
CA MET A 23 25.23 -10.13 -9.19
C MET A 23 25.37 -8.90 -8.29
N PRO A 24 25.29 -7.67 -8.82
CA PRO A 24 25.20 -6.49 -7.97
C PRO A 24 24.04 -6.71 -6.98
N GLU A 25 24.14 -6.23 -5.74
CA GLU A 25 23.09 -6.40 -4.72
C GLU A 25 21.69 -6.00 -5.24
N ASN A 26 21.65 -5.07 -6.19
CA ASN A 26 20.46 -4.64 -6.94
C ASN A 26 19.78 -5.78 -7.73
N GLY A 27 20.55 -6.74 -8.27
CA GLY A 27 20.06 -7.91 -9.02
C GLY A 27 19.42 -8.98 -8.12
N ILE A 28 19.91 -9.17 -6.90
CA ILE A 28 19.27 -10.08 -5.92
C ILE A 28 17.99 -9.42 -5.36
N ARG A 29 18.01 -8.11 -5.11
CA ARG A 29 16.81 -7.35 -4.67
C ARG A 29 15.70 -7.37 -5.73
N ALA A 30 16.04 -7.33 -7.01
CA ALA A 30 15.06 -7.43 -8.10
C ALA A 30 14.30 -8.78 -8.10
N LEU A 31 14.98 -9.88 -7.75
CA LEU A 31 14.38 -11.22 -7.68
C LEU A 31 13.44 -11.43 -6.48
N ALA A 32 13.54 -10.60 -5.45
CA ALA A 32 12.71 -10.66 -4.23
C ALA A 32 11.69 -9.51 -4.12
N SER A 33 11.63 -8.62 -5.13
CA SER A 33 10.72 -7.48 -5.12
C SER A 33 9.31 -7.87 -5.57
N ASN A 34 8.31 -7.25 -4.97
CA ASN A 34 6.95 -7.30 -5.48
C ASN A 34 6.58 -5.93 -6.04
N PRO A 35 5.78 -5.87 -7.13
CA PRO A 35 5.31 -4.61 -7.66
C PRO A 35 4.26 -3.98 -6.74
N ILE A 36 4.16 -2.65 -6.79
CA ILE A 36 3.01 -1.94 -6.24
C ILE A 36 1.80 -2.26 -7.12
N THR A 37 0.66 -2.56 -6.51
CA THR A 37 -0.57 -2.82 -7.25
C THR A 37 -1.70 -1.91 -6.82
N LEU A 38 -2.53 -1.51 -7.79
CA LEU A 38 -3.82 -0.87 -7.59
C LEU A 38 -4.88 -1.89 -7.99
N GLY A 39 -5.72 -2.33 -7.05
CA GLY A 39 -6.45 -3.58 -7.25
C GLY A 39 -5.48 -4.74 -7.46
N LYS A 40 -5.73 -5.51 -8.52
CA LYS A 40 -4.87 -6.58 -9.05
C LYS A 40 -3.91 -6.08 -10.15
N GLN A 41 -3.99 -4.81 -10.54
CA GLN A 41 -3.18 -4.25 -11.61
C GLN A 41 -1.83 -3.76 -11.07
N GLN A 42 -0.73 -4.20 -11.69
CA GLN A 42 0.61 -3.68 -11.38
C GLN A 42 0.79 -2.28 -11.95
N LEU A 43 1.27 -1.35 -11.11
CA LEU A 43 1.54 0.01 -11.56
C LEU A 43 2.74 0.03 -12.50
N GLN A 44 2.58 0.73 -13.63
CA GLN A 44 3.67 1.08 -14.53
C GLN A 44 4.15 2.48 -14.22
N GLU A 45 5.44 2.73 -14.41
CA GLU A 45 6.03 4.06 -14.25
C GLU A 45 5.37 5.09 -15.19
N GLY A 46 5.27 6.34 -14.71
CA GLY A 46 4.65 7.44 -15.41
C GLY A 46 3.13 7.52 -15.20
N THR A 47 2.47 8.33 -16.01
CA THR A 47 1.03 8.58 -15.94
C THR A 47 0.26 7.59 -16.78
N ASN A 48 -0.62 6.82 -16.14
CA ASN A 48 -1.39 5.74 -16.72
C ASN A 48 -2.88 5.89 -16.38
N SER A 49 -3.74 5.42 -17.27
CA SER A 49 -5.19 5.36 -17.01
C SER A 49 -5.55 4.00 -16.43
N TYR A 50 -6.01 3.98 -15.18
CA TYR A 50 -6.48 2.76 -14.50
C TYR A 50 -7.83 3.01 -13.86
N PHE A 51 -8.73 2.02 -13.96
CA PHE A 51 -10.03 2.03 -13.28
C PHE A 51 -10.83 3.34 -13.48
N GLY A 52 -10.82 3.87 -14.70
CA GLY A 52 -11.53 5.10 -15.09
C GLY A 52 -10.92 6.41 -14.60
N GLY A 53 -9.83 6.37 -13.83
CA GLY A 53 -9.09 7.53 -13.35
C GLY A 53 -7.67 7.59 -13.88
N THR A 54 -6.89 8.52 -13.33
CA THR A 54 -5.47 8.72 -13.66
C THR A 54 -4.60 8.34 -12.48
N VAL A 55 -3.53 7.62 -12.77
CA VAL A 55 -2.55 7.15 -11.80
C VAL A 55 -1.16 7.51 -12.29
N THR A 56 -0.43 8.30 -11.52
CA THR A 56 0.98 8.60 -11.82
C THR A 56 1.87 7.90 -10.82
N TYR A 57 2.80 7.09 -11.30
CA TYR A 57 3.76 6.38 -10.47
C TYR A 57 5.18 6.84 -10.80
N GLU A 58 5.83 7.47 -9.82
CA GLU A 58 7.18 8.03 -9.94
C GLU A 58 8.10 7.31 -8.93
N PRO A 59 8.72 6.20 -9.33
CA PRO A 59 9.54 5.40 -8.44
C PRO A 59 10.78 6.15 -7.93
N GLU A 60 11.36 7.03 -8.76
CA GLU A 60 12.50 7.88 -8.38
C GLU A 60 12.19 8.83 -7.21
N ASN A 61 10.93 9.25 -7.09
CA ASN A 61 10.45 10.17 -6.04
C ASN A 61 9.69 9.47 -4.91
N ASN A 62 9.63 8.12 -4.92
CA ASN A 62 8.76 7.31 -4.06
C ASN A 62 7.30 7.79 -4.07
N THR A 63 6.79 8.23 -5.21
CA THR A 63 5.52 8.97 -5.28
C THR A 63 4.47 8.21 -6.11
N ILE A 64 3.25 8.21 -5.60
CA ILE A 64 2.05 7.72 -6.29
C ILE A 64 1.00 8.82 -6.22
N ILE A 65 0.39 9.16 -7.34
CA ILE A 65 -0.71 10.12 -7.42
C ILE A 65 -1.93 9.37 -7.93
N LEU A 66 -3.05 9.44 -7.21
CA LEU A 66 -4.33 8.85 -7.57
C LEU A 66 -5.36 9.96 -7.80
N GLU A 67 -5.99 9.95 -8.96
CA GLU A 67 -7.01 10.93 -9.32
C GLU A 67 -8.25 10.24 -9.91
N ASN A 68 -9.38 10.38 -9.23
CA ASN A 68 -10.69 9.88 -9.67
C ASN A 68 -10.73 8.38 -10.01
N VAL A 69 -9.96 7.57 -9.29
CA VAL A 69 -9.82 6.12 -9.53
C VAL A 69 -10.95 5.34 -8.87
N LYS A 70 -11.49 4.31 -9.55
CA LYS A 70 -12.58 3.45 -9.01
C LYS A 70 -12.27 1.95 -9.09
N VAL A 71 -11.53 1.42 -8.12
CA VAL A 71 -11.12 0.01 -8.08
C VAL A 71 -12.27 -0.89 -7.63
N ASP A 72 -12.67 -1.88 -8.41
CA ASP A 72 -13.78 -2.80 -8.08
C ASP A 72 -13.49 -4.30 -8.34
N ASP A 73 -12.20 -4.67 -8.41
CA ASP A 73 -11.77 -6.02 -8.80
C ASP A 73 -11.56 -7.00 -7.62
N GLY A 74 -11.88 -6.58 -6.39
CA GLY A 74 -11.73 -7.35 -5.16
C GLY A 74 -10.30 -7.48 -4.62
N GLY A 75 -9.32 -6.76 -5.20
CA GLY A 75 -7.96 -6.64 -4.67
C GLY A 75 -7.87 -5.77 -3.40
N HIS A 76 -6.65 -5.42 -3.00
CA HIS A 76 -6.45 -4.22 -2.18
C HIS A 76 -6.78 -3.01 -3.04
N GLY A 77 -7.20 -1.89 -2.46
CA GLY A 77 -7.28 -0.64 -3.23
C GLY A 77 -5.91 -0.27 -3.77
N LEU A 78 -4.95 -0.11 -2.87
CA LEU A 78 -3.52 0.04 -3.14
C LEU A 78 -2.71 -0.91 -2.25
N TYR A 79 -1.79 -1.66 -2.84
CA TYR A 79 -0.88 -2.58 -2.14
C TYR A 79 0.57 -2.17 -2.35
N ILE A 80 1.28 -1.88 -1.26
CA ILE A 80 2.68 -1.47 -1.22
C ILE A 80 3.47 -2.55 -0.47
N PRO A 81 4.28 -3.37 -1.18
CA PRO A 81 5.07 -4.43 -0.56
C PRO A 81 6.33 -3.88 0.12
N SER A 82 7.00 -4.71 0.92
CA SER A 82 8.18 -4.34 1.71
C SER A 82 9.42 -4.03 0.88
N VAL A 83 9.58 -4.68 -0.27
CA VAL A 83 10.72 -4.49 -1.19
C VAL A 83 10.18 -4.26 -2.59
N ILE A 84 10.56 -3.12 -3.18
CA ILE A 84 10.08 -2.67 -4.49
C ILE A 84 11.31 -2.33 -5.34
N THR A 85 11.31 -2.80 -6.60
CA THR A 85 12.37 -2.48 -7.57
C THR A 85 12.18 -1.05 -8.09
N GLY A 86 13.27 -0.32 -8.27
CA GLY A 86 13.28 1.03 -8.84
C GLY A 86 12.97 2.16 -7.84
N ILE A 87 12.63 1.83 -6.58
CA ILE A 87 12.27 2.79 -5.53
C ILE A 87 13.39 2.93 -4.49
N ASN A 88 13.49 4.11 -3.86
CA ASN A 88 14.26 4.26 -2.63
C ASN A 88 13.53 3.56 -1.47
N ASN A 89 14.10 2.44 -1.02
CA ASN A 89 13.53 1.58 0.00
C ASN A 89 13.68 2.14 1.44
N ASP A 90 14.47 3.19 1.63
CA ASP A 90 14.78 3.76 2.95
C ASP A 90 13.83 4.90 3.34
N GLY A 91 13.10 5.47 2.37
CA GLY A 91 12.11 6.53 2.57
C GLY A 91 10.66 6.03 2.56
N PRO A 92 9.71 6.83 3.08
CA PRO A 92 8.30 6.49 2.96
C PRO A 92 7.84 6.58 1.50
N VAL A 93 6.80 5.79 1.16
CA VAL A 93 6.06 5.97 -0.08
C VAL A 93 5.03 7.08 0.12
N ARG A 94 5.06 8.08 -0.75
CA ARG A 94 4.15 9.23 -0.73
C ARG A 94 2.98 8.97 -1.65
N ILE A 95 1.78 9.12 -1.13
CA ILE A 95 0.52 8.88 -1.84
C ILE A 95 -0.24 10.20 -1.86
N TYR A 96 -0.45 10.77 -3.05
CA TYR A 96 -1.25 11.98 -3.23
C TYR A 96 -2.62 11.60 -3.79
N LEU A 97 -3.66 12.08 -3.14
CA LEU A 97 -5.05 11.87 -3.52
C LEU A 97 -5.61 13.16 -4.10
N LYS A 98 -6.23 13.04 -5.27
CA LYS A 98 -6.97 14.10 -5.95
C LYS A 98 -8.36 13.62 -6.33
N GLY A 99 -9.35 14.52 -6.28
CA GLY A 99 -10.74 14.19 -6.57
C GLY A 99 -11.25 13.01 -5.73
N GLU A 100 -12.20 12.24 -6.25
CA GLU A 100 -12.85 11.16 -5.50
C GLU A 100 -12.35 9.77 -5.91
N ASN A 101 -11.62 9.11 -5.01
CA ASN A 101 -11.06 7.79 -5.22
C ASN A 101 -11.88 6.74 -4.45
N TYR A 102 -12.32 5.71 -5.15
CA TYR A 102 -13.16 4.63 -4.63
C TYR A 102 -12.42 3.29 -4.68
N PHE A 103 -12.32 2.62 -3.54
CA PHE A 103 -11.78 1.27 -3.41
C PHE A 103 -12.88 0.33 -2.95
N GLY A 104 -13.42 -0.44 -3.89
CA GLY A 104 -14.64 -1.21 -3.74
C GLY A 104 -15.89 -0.35 -3.92
N THR A 105 -17.05 -1.01 -3.91
CA THR A 105 -18.38 -0.42 -3.84
C THR A 105 -19.22 -1.15 -2.79
N GLU A 106 -20.41 -0.65 -2.46
CA GLU A 106 -21.32 -1.30 -1.51
C GLU A 106 -21.68 -2.73 -1.94
N ASP A 107 -22.02 -2.92 -3.22
CA ASP A 107 -22.34 -4.24 -3.79
C ASP A 107 -21.09 -5.12 -4.02
N LYS A 108 -19.94 -4.49 -4.21
CA LYS A 108 -18.65 -5.16 -4.50
C LYS A 108 -17.55 -4.58 -3.62
N PRO A 109 -17.56 -4.87 -2.31
CA PRO A 109 -16.51 -4.42 -1.43
C PRO A 109 -15.18 -5.09 -1.83
N LEU A 110 -14.08 -4.56 -1.30
CA LEU A 110 -12.77 -5.20 -1.41
C LEU A 110 -12.83 -6.65 -0.92
N GLY A 111 -11.90 -7.48 -1.40
CA GLY A 111 -11.86 -8.90 -1.02
C GLY A 111 -11.72 -9.10 0.50
N ARG A 112 -12.03 -10.31 0.96
CA ARG A 112 -11.82 -10.68 2.38
C ARG A 112 -10.38 -10.41 2.79
N THR A 113 -10.20 -9.80 3.97
CA THR A 113 -8.90 -9.32 4.50
C THR A 113 -8.13 -8.31 3.63
N LYS A 114 -8.76 -7.75 2.60
CA LYS A 114 -8.16 -6.70 1.77
C LYS A 114 -8.43 -5.34 2.36
N SER A 115 -7.46 -4.45 2.21
CA SER A 115 -7.49 -3.10 2.77
C SER A 115 -7.53 -2.07 1.65
N GLY A 116 -8.09 -0.89 1.95
CA GLY A 116 -8.07 0.24 1.03
C GLY A 116 -6.64 0.59 0.64
N ILE A 117 -5.80 0.89 1.62
CA ILE A 117 -4.34 0.94 1.46
C ILE A 117 -3.74 -0.13 2.35
N TYR A 118 -2.89 -0.98 1.79
CA TYR A 118 -2.05 -1.90 2.54
C TYR A 118 -0.59 -1.53 2.29
N ALA A 119 0.18 -1.34 3.35
CA ALA A 119 1.60 -1.05 3.25
C ALA A 119 2.42 -1.93 4.20
N SER A 120 3.45 -2.59 3.66
CA SER A 120 4.51 -3.23 4.44
C SER A 120 5.72 -2.31 4.64
N ARG A 121 5.50 -1.00 4.56
CA ARG A 121 6.52 0.05 4.65
C ARG A 121 5.92 1.35 5.17
N PRO A 122 6.76 2.30 5.63
CA PRO A 122 6.32 3.66 5.91
C PRO A 122 5.59 4.30 4.73
N ILE A 123 4.47 4.98 5.02
CA ILE A 123 3.71 5.73 4.03
C ILE A 123 3.35 7.12 4.54
N GLU A 124 3.26 8.06 3.61
CA GLU A 124 2.72 9.40 3.83
C GLU A 124 1.60 9.63 2.83
N VAL A 125 0.37 9.82 3.32
CA VAL A 125 -0.80 10.10 2.50
C VAL A 125 -1.13 11.58 2.58
N TYR A 126 -1.29 12.21 1.43
CA TYR A 126 -1.64 13.60 1.25
C TYR A 126 -2.93 13.67 0.44
N GLY A 127 -3.93 14.41 0.90
CA GLY A 127 -5.13 14.71 0.14
C GLY A 127 -5.25 16.19 -0.13
N ASP A 128 -5.58 16.57 -1.36
CA ASP A 128 -6.07 17.91 -1.67
C ASP A 128 -7.36 18.20 -0.86
N ILE A 129 -7.74 19.47 -0.73
CA ILE A 129 -8.85 19.87 0.17
C ILE A 129 -10.19 19.21 -0.18
N ASP A 130 -10.40 18.91 -1.46
CA ASP A 130 -11.58 18.25 -2.01
C ASP A 130 -11.35 16.76 -2.30
N ALA A 131 -10.14 16.26 -2.07
CA ALA A 131 -9.82 14.86 -2.31
C ALA A 131 -10.55 13.95 -1.31
N LYS A 132 -11.07 12.84 -1.82
CA LYS A 132 -11.70 11.79 -1.02
C LYS A 132 -11.05 10.44 -1.30
N LEU A 133 -10.84 9.67 -0.25
CA LEU A 133 -10.59 8.23 -0.31
C LEU A 133 -11.75 7.51 0.35
N ILE A 134 -12.51 6.76 -0.44
CA ILE A 134 -13.70 6.05 -0.02
C ILE A 134 -13.42 4.56 -0.20
N CYS A 135 -13.42 3.79 0.88
CA CYS A 135 -13.17 2.35 0.82
C CYS A 135 -14.38 1.57 1.32
N TYR A 136 -14.82 0.59 0.54
CA TYR A 136 -15.80 -0.41 0.94
C TYR A 136 -15.05 -1.69 1.31
N ILE A 137 -14.97 -1.95 2.60
CA ILE A 137 -14.14 -2.98 3.21
C ILE A 137 -15.03 -4.17 3.58
N ASN A 138 -14.54 -5.37 3.29
CA ASN A 138 -15.18 -6.61 3.70
C ASN A 138 -14.47 -7.23 4.92
N ARG A 139 -15.03 -8.30 5.47
CA ARG A 139 -14.62 -8.97 6.70
C ARG A 139 -13.09 -9.11 6.84
N GLY A 140 -12.56 -8.48 7.88
CA GLY A 140 -11.15 -8.55 8.28
C GLY A 140 -10.22 -7.64 7.48
N GLY A 141 -10.74 -6.78 6.61
CA GLY A 141 -10.00 -5.72 5.95
C GLY A 141 -9.90 -4.45 6.82
N ASN A 142 -9.13 -3.47 6.34
CA ASN A 142 -8.99 -2.15 6.98
C ASN A 142 -9.05 -1.03 5.94
N GLY A 143 -9.31 0.21 6.38
CA GLY A 143 -9.23 1.37 5.50
C GLY A 143 -7.79 1.58 5.05
N ILE A 144 -6.91 1.77 6.03
CA ILE A 144 -5.46 1.82 5.83
C ILE A 144 -4.83 0.83 6.82
N TYR A 145 -4.04 -0.10 6.31
CA TYR A 145 -3.30 -1.07 7.09
C TYR A 145 -1.81 -0.89 6.87
N ALA A 146 -1.07 -0.77 7.96
CA ALA A 146 0.38 -0.86 7.96
C ALA A 146 0.81 -2.15 8.67
N ALA A 147 1.78 -2.86 8.08
CA ALA A 147 2.31 -4.08 8.69
C ALA A 147 2.96 -3.78 10.07
N TYR A 148 3.09 -4.82 10.90
CA TYR A 148 3.44 -4.69 12.32
C TYR A 148 4.79 -3.99 12.60
N ASP A 149 5.72 -4.04 11.66
CA ASP A 149 7.05 -3.43 11.70
C ASP A 149 7.14 -2.05 11.04
N VAL A 150 6.03 -1.52 10.54
CA VAL A 150 5.97 -0.20 9.91
C VAL A 150 5.76 0.85 10.97
N GLU A 151 6.80 1.63 11.28
CA GLU A 151 6.73 2.61 12.36
C GLU A 151 6.07 3.94 11.98
N ASN A 152 5.82 4.25 10.71
CA ASN A 152 5.31 5.56 10.31
C ASN A 152 4.17 5.48 9.29
N VAL A 153 2.97 5.85 9.72
CA VAL A 153 1.84 6.19 8.85
C VAL A 153 1.48 7.65 9.13
N SER A 154 1.59 8.49 8.11
CA SER A 154 1.22 9.91 8.18
C SER A 154 0.06 10.16 7.22
N ILE A 155 -0.97 10.87 7.67
CA ILE A 155 -2.14 11.20 6.87
C ILE A 155 -2.40 12.70 7.03
N ASN A 156 -2.44 13.44 5.92
CA ASN A 156 -2.52 14.89 5.91
C ASN A 156 -3.49 15.37 4.82
N GLY A 157 -4.51 16.15 5.19
CA GLY A 157 -5.50 16.69 4.23
C GLY A 157 -6.45 15.62 3.66
N GLY A 158 -7.41 16.05 2.84
CA GLY A 158 -8.44 15.19 2.26
C GLY A 158 -9.46 14.62 3.25
N THR A 159 -10.47 13.91 2.70
CA THR A 159 -11.51 13.20 3.44
C THR A 159 -11.34 11.69 3.28
N TYR A 160 -11.47 10.93 4.36
CA TYR A 160 -11.35 9.47 4.35
C TYR A 160 -12.63 8.83 4.88
N VAL A 161 -13.27 8.00 4.07
CA VAL A 161 -14.53 7.33 4.40
C VAL A 161 -14.34 5.83 4.27
N PHE A 162 -14.62 5.08 5.33
CA PHE A 162 -14.45 3.64 5.35
C PHE A 162 -15.76 2.95 5.75
N HIS A 163 -16.32 2.16 4.84
CA HIS A 163 -17.54 1.38 5.07
C HIS A 163 -17.16 -0.07 5.36
N ASP A 164 -17.48 -0.59 6.55
CA ASP A 164 -17.32 -2.03 6.86
C ASP A 164 -18.62 -2.75 6.52
N THR A 165 -18.68 -3.33 5.33
CA THR A 165 -19.89 -4.01 4.82
C THR A 165 -20.19 -5.30 5.58
N ALA A 166 -19.26 -5.82 6.39
CA ALA A 166 -19.48 -7.01 7.22
C ALA A 166 -20.11 -6.68 8.58
N LYS A 167 -20.02 -5.42 9.03
CA LYS A 167 -20.59 -4.95 10.30
C LYS A 167 -21.83 -4.06 10.13
N ASN A 168 -22.16 -3.69 8.88
CA ASN A 168 -23.27 -2.78 8.54
C ASN A 168 -23.17 -1.42 9.27
N THR A 169 -21.95 -0.96 9.56
CA THR A 169 -21.67 0.34 10.17
C THR A 169 -20.72 1.15 9.29
N THR A 170 -20.99 2.46 9.20
CA THR A 170 -20.03 3.42 8.65
C THR A 170 -19.12 3.82 9.81
N ASP A 171 -17.89 3.31 9.84
CA ASP A 171 -16.96 3.56 10.95
C ASP A 171 -15.85 4.49 10.46
N GLY A 172 -15.89 5.73 10.92
CA GLY A 172 -14.85 6.73 10.70
C GLY A 172 -13.48 6.26 11.23
N PHE A 173 -12.46 6.41 10.37
CA PHE A 173 -11.03 6.23 10.60
C PHE A 173 -10.56 4.88 11.21
N ASN A 174 -10.42 3.86 10.36
CA ASN A 174 -9.74 2.60 10.67
C ASN A 174 -8.34 2.57 10.05
N VAL A 175 -7.36 3.12 10.79
CA VAL A 175 -5.93 2.90 10.55
C VAL A 175 -5.45 1.88 11.57
N SER A 176 -4.96 0.73 11.10
CA SER A 176 -4.41 -0.31 11.96
C SER A 176 -2.96 -0.62 11.61
N GLY A 177 -2.10 -0.59 12.64
CA GLY A 177 -0.66 -0.78 12.52
C GLY A 177 0.13 0.53 12.34
N GLY A 178 1.34 0.55 12.90
CA GLY A 178 2.25 1.70 12.91
C GLY A 178 1.88 2.88 13.79
N LEU A 179 2.86 3.75 14.07
CA LEU A 179 2.62 5.01 14.78
C LEU A 179 1.92 5.97 13.81
N VAL A 180 0.67 6.31 14.11
CA VAL A 180 -0.07 7.34 13.38
C VAL A 180 0.35 8.70 13.92
N LYS A 181 1.21 9.43 13.18
CA LYS A 181 1.54 10.83 13.49
C LYS A 181 0.59 11.75 12.74
N ASN A 182 -0.47 12.19 13.40
CA ASN A 182 -1.31 13.28 12.91
C ASN A 182 -0.61 14.62 13.19
N ARG A 183 -0.01 15.25 12.17
CA ARG A 183 0.63 16.58 12.33
C ARG A 183 -0.39 17.69 12.17
N LYS A 184 -1.18 17.94 13.22
CA LYS A 184 -1.64 19.31 13.52
C LYS A 184 -0.70 19.86 14.61
N THR A 185 -0.07 21.01 14.37
CA THR A 185 0.81 21.73 15.30
C THR A 185 0.06 22.09 16.61
N PRO A 186 0.78 22.38 17.72
CA PRO A 186 0.70 21.67 18.99
C PRO A 186 -0.37 22.20 19.96
N ILE A 187 -0.81 21.36 20.92
CA ILE A 187 -0.85 21.61 22.39
C ILE A 187 -1.55 20.41 23.09
N LEU A 188 -0.79 19.79 24.01
CA LEU A 188 -1.13 18.93 25.16
C LEU A 188 -1.73 17.51 24.94
N PRO A 189 -1.44 16.57 25.88
CA PRO A 189 -1.46 15.14 25.65
C PRO A 189 -2.90 14.64 25.67
N LEU A 190 -3.46 14.33 24.50
CA LEU A 190 -4.74 13.64 24.45
C LEU A 190 -4.49 12.13 24.33
N LEU A 191 -4.94 11.44 25.38
CA LEU A 191 -5.06 10.00 25.48
C LEU A 191 -5.67 9.44 24.19
N LEU A 192 -4.86 8.74 23.40
CA LEU A 192 -5.28 8.06 22.17
C LEU A 192 -6.07 6.80 22.56
N GLN A 193 -7.39 6.93 22.69
CA GLN A 193 -8.27 5.77 22.80
C GLN A 193 -8.87 5.44 21.43
N ILE A 194 -8.29 4.39 20.85
CA ILE A 194 -8.81 3.59 19.75
C ILE A 194 -10.18 3.02 20.15
N GLN A 195 -11.10 2.99 19.18
CA GLN A 195 -12.45 2.44 19.18
C GLN A 195 -13.47 3.19 20.05
N LEU A 196 -14.60 3.61 19.46
CA LEU A 196 -15.95 3.14 19.83
C LEU A 196 -17.05 3.85 19.03
N SER A 197 -17.91 3.01 18.43
CA SER A 197 -19.34 3.16 18.20
C SER A 197 -19.92 4.56 17.94
N GLY A 198 -20.44 4.75 16.72
CA GLY A 198 -21.63 5.56 16.47
C GLY A 198 -21.48 7.03 16.83
N GLU A 199 -20.79 7.78 15.99
CA GLU A 199 -21.15 9.13 15.53
C GLU A 199 -20.05 9.60 14.56
N ASP A 200 -20.47 10.20 13.44
CA ASP A 200 -19.59 10.54 12.33
C ASP A 200 -18.46 11.48 12.75
N LEU A 201 -17.23 10.97 12.78
CA LEU A 201 -16.03 11.81 12.84
C LEU A 201 -15.71 12.34 11.44
N VAL A 202 -16.39 13.42 11.04
CA VAL A 202 -16.00 14.21 9.87
C VAL A 202 -14.82 15.10 10.25
N LEU A 203 -13.60 14.65 9.94
CA LEU A 203 -12.42 15.50 10.06
C LEU A 203 -12.45 16.54 8.93
N ARG A 204 -12.79 17.78 9.29
CA ARG A 204 -12.61 18.98 8.45
C ARG A 204 -11.20 19.55 8.60
#